data_AF-A0A353B2I2-F1
#
_entry.id   AF-A0A353B2I2-F1
#
_cell.length_a   1.000
_cell.length_b   1.000
_cell.length_c   1.000
_cell.angle_alpha   90.00
_cell.angle_beta   90.00
_cell.angle_gamma   90.00
#
_symmetry.space_group_name_H-M   'P 1'
#
loop_
_entity.id
_entity.type
_entity.pdbx_description
1 polymer ?
#
loop_
_entity_poly.entity_id
_entity_poly.type
_entity_poly.pdbx_seq_one_letter_code
_entity_poly.pdbx_strand_id
1 'polypeptide(L)'
;MRLYHGTSSKHLPAILRDGILPRVATGEEGNWQGGWQSKPGLVFLTTVYPVYYATQAVSDGGEMVIIEVDSRKLDAVYPDDEYLARVLTDPNTPGVVEEKLPTLEPSRFRSLWQESLDQHGTVCCSSVSPDAIVRHRVLPDDAALWSWMGGDALPSLANYEACGHEYLAFIELFMDQGSGAALELIEQRIAKLRRLCNASSVASDEK
;
A
#
# COMPACT_ATOMS: atom_id res chain seq x y z
N MET A 1 -3.31 7.38 -13.87
CA MET A 1 -3.91 6.92 -12.61
C MET A 1 -3.07 7.47 -11.47
N ARG A 2 -3.65 7.70 -10.29
CA ARG A 2 -2.90 8.10 -9.10
C ARG A 2 -2.35 6.84 -8.44
N LEU A 3 -1.06 6.84 -8.17
CA LEU A 3 -0.38 5.82 -7.39
C LEU A 3 0.22 6.47 -6.16
N TYR A 4 0.42 5.69 -5.10
CA TYR A 4 0.89 6.20 -3.82
C TYR A 4 2.12 5.43 -3.35
N HIS A 5 3.03 6.14 -2.70
CA HIS A 5 4.17 5.58 -2.01
C HIS A 5 4.15 6.01 -0.54
N GLY A 6 4.15 5.04 0.36
CA GLY A 6 4.25 5.25 1.80
C GLY A 6 5.67 5.13 2.28
N THR A 7 6.17 6.11 3.02
CA THR A 7 7.53 6.06 3.57
C THR A 7 7.65 6.96 4.82
N SER A 8 8.85 7.06 5.38
CA SER A 8 9.16 8.02 6.46
C SER A 8 9.44 9.42 5.89
N SER A 9 8.97 10.46 6.58
CA SER A 9 9.20 11.87 6.21
C SER A 9 10.70 12.22 6.13
N LYS A 10 11.56 11.48 6.82
CA LYS A 10 13.03 11.65 6.76
C LYS A 10 13.58 11.54 5.33
N HIS A 11 12.92 10.77 4.46
CA HIS A 11 13.33 10.59 3.07
C HIS A 11 12.79 11.67 2.13
N LEU A 12 11.82 12.48 2.58
CA LEU A 12 11.11 13.45 1.76
C LEU A 12 12.06 14.47 1.07
N PRO A 13 13.09 15.04 1.74
CA PRO A 13 14.00 15.97 1.07
C PRO A 13 14.76 15.33 -0.11
N ALA A 14 15.17 14.07 0.01
CA ALA A 14 15.84 13.35 -1.08
C ALA A 14 14.84 13.01 -2.18
N ILE A 15 13.64 12.56 -1.82
CA ILE A 15 12.57 12.21 -2.76
C ILE A 15 12.16 13.40 -3.62
N LEU A 16 12.02 14.59 -3.04
CA LEU A 16 11.65 15.79 -3.80
C LEU A 16 12.77 16.26 -4.74
N ARG A 17 14.03 15.95 -4.42
CA ARG A 17 15.19 16.36 -5.22
C ARG A 17 15.49 15.36 -6.34
N ASP A 18 15.53 14.08 -6.00
CA ASP A 18 16.07 13.02 -6.86
C ASP A 18 14.98 12.06 -7.36
N GLY A 19 13.78 12.12 -6.80
CA GLY A 19 12.71 11.17 -7.05
C GLY A 19 12.74 9.99 -6.07
N ILE A 20 11.86 9.01 -6.28
CA ILE A 20 11.86 7.77 -5.50
C ILE A 20 12.78 6.78 -6.23
N LEU A 21 13.90 6.46 -5.59
CA LEU A 21 14.91 5.56 -6.14
C LEU A 21 14.81 4.17 -5.49
N PRO A 22 15.17 3.10 -6.22
CA PRO A 22 15.20 1.76 -5.66
C PRO A 22 16.34 1.63 -4.64
N ARG A 23 16.20 0.69 -3.69
CA ARG A 23 17.15 0.49 -2.59
C ARG A 23 18.59 0.28 -3.05
N VAL A 24 18.78 -0.45 -4.15
CA VAL A 24 20.10 -0.69 -4.75
C VAL A 24 20.82 0.60 -5.16
N ALA A 25 20.07 1.66 -5.48
CA ALA A 25 20.62 2.96 -5.87
C ALA A 25 20.88 3.87 -4.66
N THR A 26 20.14 3.70 -3.55
CA THR A 26 20.31 4.51 -2.34
C THR A 26 21.28 3.89 -1.32
N GLY A 27 21.51 2.57 -1.39
CA GLY A 27 22.29 1.84 -0.40
C GLY A 27 21.52 1.52 0.89
N GLU A 28 20.21 1.79 0.92
CA GLU A 28 19.35 1.53 2.09
C GLU A 28 19.01 0.03 2.22
N GLU A 29 18.97 -0.45 3.45
CA GLU A 29 18.50 -1.81 3.75
C GLU A 29 16.97 -1.90 3.64
N GLY A 30 16.46 -3.12 3.49
CA GLY A 30 15.02 -3.37 3.47
C GLY A 30 14.49 -3.50 4.89
N ASN A 31 13.31 -2.94 5.16
CA ASN A 31 12.67 -3.05 6.49
C ASN A 31 12.03 -4.43 6.72
N TRP A 32 11.92 -5.23 5.66
CA TRP A 32 11.36 -6.57 5.68
C TRP A 32 12.43 -7.61 6.01
N GLN A 33 12.07 -8.63 6.79
CA GLN A 33 12.96 -9.73 7.17
C GLN A 33 12.66 -10.99 6.33
N GLY A 34 13.69 -11.81 6.09
CA GLY A 34 13.54 -13.11 5.41
C GLY A 34 13.19 -13.03 3.92
N GLY A 35 12.47 -14.04 3.41
CA GLY A 35 12.12 -14.18 1.99
C GLY A 35 11.10 -13.16 1.46
N TRP A 36 10.57 -12.29 2.32
CA TRP A 36 9.56 -11.28 2.00
C TRP A 36 10.15 -9.93 1.62
N GLN A 37 11.47 -9.85 1.43
CA GLN A 37 12.11 -8.62 0.99
C GLN A 37 11.72 -8.28 -0.45
N SER A 38 11.04 -7.14 -0.60
CA SER A 38 10.78 -6.51 -1.89
C SER A 38 12.06 -6.39 -2.72
N LYS A 39 12.01 -6.62 -4.02
CA LYS A 39 13.20 -6.57 -4.90
C LYS A 39 13.97 -5.25 -4.77
N PRO A 40 15.30 -5.28 -4.54
CA PRO A 40 16.08 -4.09 -4.24
C PRO A 40 16.22 -3.12 -5.42
N GLY A 41 15.99 -3.60 -6.66
CA GLY A 41 16.04 -2.79 -7.89
C GLY A 41 14.71 -2.16 -8.30
N LEU A 42 13.67 -2.26 -7.47
CA LEU A 42 12.32 -1.79 -7.79
C LEU A 42 11.80 -0.83 -6.71
N VAL A 43 10.91 0.06 -7.14
CA VAL A 43 10.10 0.94 -6.29
C VAL A 43 8.67 0.45 -6.34
N PHE A 44 8.09 0.21 -5.17
CA PHE A 44 6.73 -0.30 -5.00
C PHE A 44 5.76 0.86 -4.78
N LEU A 45 4.65 0.79 -5.49
CA LEU A 45 3.58 1.78 -5.49
C LEU A 45 2.24 1.06 -5.31
N THR A 46 1.27 1.76 -4.74
CA THR A 46 -0.03 1.17 -4.41
C THR A 46 -1.17 2.16 -4.56
N THR A 47 -2.38 1.66 -4.75
CA THR A 47 -3.61 2.45 -4.69
C THR A 47 -4.23 2.49 -3.29
N VAL A 48 -3.89 1.53 -2.41
CA VAL A 48 -4.66 1.25 -1.19
C VAL A 48 -3.81 1.07 0.08
N TYR A 49 -2.53 0.67 -0.03
CA TYR A 49 -1.68 0.36 1.12
C TYR A 49 -0.59 1.40 1.47
N PRO A 50 -0.65 2.70 1.06
CA PRO A 50 0.46 3.60 1.34
C PRO A 50 0.59 3.92 2.84
N VAL A 51 -0.50 3.84 3.61
CA VAL A 51 -0.41 4.00 5.07
C VAL A 51 0.38 2.85 5.67
N TYR A 52 0.02 1.60 5.34
CA TYR A 52 0.74 0.40 5.77
C TYR A 52 2.23 0.47 5.44
N TYR A 53 2.60 0.83 4.20
CA TYR A 53 4.03 0.95 3.86
C TYR A 53 4.74 2.07 4.62
N ALA A 54 4.06 3.18 4.88
CA ALA A 54 4.64 4.23 5.70
C ALA A 54 4.87 3.77 7.14
N THR A 55 3.97 2.95 7.73
CA THR A 55 4.14 2.41 9.08
C THR A 55 5.38 1.52 9.18
N GLN A 56 5.65 0.74 8.14
CA GLN A 56 6.79 -0.17 8.07
C GLN A 56 8.10 0.54 7.73
N ALA A 57 8.02 1.80 7.29
CA ALA A 57 9.17 2.65 6.97
C ALA A 57 9.62 3.53 8.14
N VAL A 58 8.80 3.71 9.16
CA VAL A 58 9.13 4.50 10.34
C VAL A 58 9.64 3.60 11.47
N SER A 59 10.68 4.06 12.16
CA SER A 59 11.02 3.56 13.50
C SER A 59 10.12 4.23 14.54
N ASP A 60 10.11 3.73 15.78
CA ASP A 60 9.32 4.30 16.89
C ASP A 60 9.39 5.83 16.95
N GLY A 61 8.23 6.49 16.85
CA GLY A 61 8.10 7.95 16.90
C GLY A 61 8.47 8.70 15.61
N GLY A 62 8.75 8.00 14.51
CA GLY A 62 9.01 8.62 13.21
C GLY A 62 7.76 9.13 12.52
N GLU A 63 7.87 10.26 11.82
CA GLU A 63 6.78 10.79 11.00
C GLU A 63 6.65 10.02 9.68
N MET A 64 5.42 9.69 9.32
CA MET A 64 5.06 9.03 8.07
C MET A 64 4.68 10.03 7.00
N VAL A 65 4.91 9.68 5.73
CA VAL A 65 4.48 10.47 4.58
C VAL A 65 3.89 9.58 3.49
N ILE A 66 2.81 10.06 2.87
CA ILE A 66 2.29 9.50 1.61
C ILE A 66 2.67 10.46 0.48
N ILE A 67 3.22 9.90 -0.59
CA ILE A 67 3.55 10.61 -1.83
C ILE A 67 2.59 10.16 -2.91
N GLU A 68 1.94 11.10 -3.59
CA GLU A 68 1.11 10.84 -4.78
C GLU A 68 1.96 10.98 -6.05
N VAL A 69 1.82 9.97 -6.92
CA VAL A 69 2.57 9.80 -8.15
C VAL A 69 1.60 9.73 -9.34
N ASP A 70 1.90 10.49 -10.40
CA ASP A 70 1.18 10.40 -11.67
C ASP A 70 1.73 9.23 -12.49
N SER A 71 0.95 8.14 -12.56
CA SER A 71 1.37 6.91 -13.27
C SER A 71 1.68 7.13 -14.76
N ARG A 72 1.16 8.21 -15.38
CA ARG A 72 1.38 8.51 -16.80
C ARG A 72 2.79 9.03 -17.08
N LYS A 73 3.50 9.45 -16.03
CA LYS A 73 4.88 9.95 -16.11
C LYS A 73 5.92 8.90 -15.73
N LEU A 74 5.49 7.67 -15.47
CA LEU A 74 6.38 6.54 -15.22
C LEU A 74 6.82 5.91 -16.53
N ASP A 75 8.12 5.61 -16.67
CA ASP A 75 8.68 4.95 -17.87
C ASP A 75 8.03 3.58 -18.12
N ALA A 76 7.90 2.80 -17.06
CA ALA A 76 7.26 1.50 -17.07
C ALA A 76 6.69 1.14 -15.70
N VAL A 77 5.54 0.46 -15.74
CA VAL A 77 4.87 -0.13 -14.58
C VAL A 77 4.83 -1.64 -14.80
N TYR A 78 5.08 -2.39 -13.74
CA TYR A 78 5.12 -3.84 -13.71
C TYR A 78 4.19 -4.36 -12.60
N PRO A 79 3.68 -5.59 -12.71
CA PRO A 79 2.98 -6.22 -11.60
C PRO A 79 3.87 -6.33 -10.36
N ASP A 80 3.24 -6.37 -9.20
CA ASP A 80 3.89 -6.65 -7.93
C ASP A 80 4.43 -8.09 -7.88
N ASP A 81 5.60 -8.31 -7.26
CA ASP A 81 6.20 -9.63 -7.19
C ASP A 81 5.43 -10.59 -6.27
N GLU A 82 4.76 -10.09 -5.23
CA GLU A 82 3.85 -10.86 -4.39
C GLU A 82 2.58 -11.26 -5.15
N TYR A 83 2.02 -10.35 -5.95
CA TYR A 83 0.92 -10.70 -6.85
C TYR A 83 1.32 -11.83 -7.80
N LEU A 84 2.47 -11.69 -8.47
CA LEU A 84 2.99 -12.72 -9.38
C LEU A 84 3.24 -14.04 -8.66
N ALA A 85 3.83 -14.01 -7.47
CA ALA A 85 4.12 -15.21 -6.70
C ALA A 85 2.82 -15.95 -6.33
N ARG A 86 1.72 -15.24 -6.06
CA ARG A 86 0.42 -15.84 -5.76
C ARG A 86 -0.27 -16.40 -7.00
N VAL A 87 -0.28 -15.69 -8.12
CA VAL A 87 -1.00 -16.15 -9.34
C VAL A 87 -0.24 -17.19 -10.15
N LEU A 88 1.10 -17.23 -10.05
CA LEU A 88 1.95 -18.20 -10.74
C LEU A 88 2.23 -19.46 -9.90
N THR A 89 1.61 -19.58 -8.73
CA THR A 89 1.82 -20.69 -7.81
C THR A 89 0.53 -21.44 -7.57
N ASP A 90 0.63 -22.76 -7.49
CA ASP A 90 -0.52 -23.59 -7.13
C ASP A 90 -0.90 -23.27 -5.67
N PRO A 91 -2.13 -22.79 -5.42
CA PRO A 91 -2.60 -22.48 -4.07
C PRO A 91 -2.56 -23.68 -3.11
N ASN A 92 -2.42 -24.90 -3.63
CA ASN A 92 -2.32 -26.13 -2.82
C ASN A 92 -0.88 -26.47 -2.39
N THR A 93 0.12 -25.64 -2.71
CA THR A 93 1.52 -25.91 -2.34
C THR A 93 2.05 -24.85 -1.37
N PRO A 94 2.02 -25.11 -0.04
CA PRO A 94 2.55 -24.19 0.96
C PRO A 94 4.04 -23.89 0.78
N GLY A 95 4.47 -22.65 1.05
CA GLY A 95 5.88 -22.22 1.06
C GLY A 95 6.50 -21.90 -0.31
N VAL A 96 5.76 -22.10 -1.40
CA VAL A 96 6.29 -21.88 -2.77
C VAL A 96 6.36 -20.39 -3.12
N VAL A 97 5.58 -19.54 -2.45
CA VAL A 97 5.59 -18.08 -2.68
C VAL A 97 6.96 -17.51 -2.29
N GLU A 98 7.43 -17.80 -1.08
CA GLU A 98 8.70 -17.31 -0.54
C GLU A 98 9.90 -17.84 -1.32
N GLU A 99 9.85 -19.08 -1.80
CA GLU A 99 10.90 -19.67 -2.64
C GLU A 99 10.95 -19.05 -4.04
N LYS A 100 9.80 -18.68 -4.61
CA LYS A 100 9.74 -18.13 -5.97
C LYS A 100 10.04 -16.63 -6.04
N LEU A 101 9.65 -15.85 -5.03
CA LEU A 101 9.80 -14.38 -4.99
C LEU A 101 11.19 -13.90 -5.47
N PRO A 102 12.33 -14.47 -5.00
CA PRO A 102 13.65 -14.06 -5.46
C PRO A 102 13.87 -14.23 -6.97
N THR A 103 13.26 -15.25 -7.59
CA THR A 103 13.48 -15.63 -8.99
C THR A 103 12.53 -14.97 -10.00
N LEU A 104 11.44 -14.36 -9.52
CA LEU A 104 10.46 -13.70 -10.39
C LEU A 104 11.06 -12.43 -11.00
N GLU A 105 10.82 -12.18 -12.28
CA GLU A 105 11.26 -10.94 -12.92
C GLU A 105 10.01 -10.18 -13.40
N PRO A 106 9.50 -9.20 -12.62
CA PRO A 106 8.25 -8.51 -12.95
C PRO A 106 8.19 -7.93 -14.37
N SER A 107 9.33 -7.52 -14.91
CA SER A 107 9.47 -7.03 -16.27
C SER A 107 9.00 -8.02 -17.34
N ARG A 108 9.14 -9.33 -17.10
CA ARG A 108 8.68 -10.39 -18.03
C ARG A 108 7.16 -10.53 -18.06
N PHE A 109 6.48 -10.00 -17.05
CA PHE A 109 5.03 -10.08 -16.88
C PHE A 109 4.39 -8.71 -16.99
N ARG A 110 5.02 -7.76 -17.70
CA ARG A 110 4.55 -6.38 -17.82
C ARG A 110 3.08 -6.27 -18.16
N SER A 111 2.52 -7.15 -19.00
CA SER A 111 1.10 -7.12 -19.38
C SER A 111 0.14 -7.28 -18.20
N LEU A 112 0.59 -7.85 -17.08
CA LEU A 112 -0.23 -8.15 -15.90
C LEU A 112 -0.30 -7.00 -14.88
N TRP A 113 0.29 -5.84 -15.18
CA TRP A 113 0.38 -4.74 -14.22
C TRP A 113 -1.01 -4.21 -13.80
N GLN A 114 -1.97 -4.21 -14.72
CA GLN A 114 -3.32 -3.74 -14.43
C GLN A 114 -4.07 -4.76 -13.56
N GLU A 115 -3.96 -6.06 -13.85
CA GLU A 115 -4.52 -7.09 -13.00
C GLU A 115 -3.92 -7.09 -11.59
N SER A 116 -2.62 -6.78 -11.46
CA SER A 116 -1.97 -6.59 -10.16
C SER A 116 -2.64 -5.48 -9.33
N LEU A 117 -2.99 -4.36 -9.96
CA LEU A 117 -3.75 -3.30 -9.28
C LEU A 117 -5.16 -3.71 -8.96
N ASP A 118 -5.85 -4.31 -9.93
CA ASP A 118 -7.27 -4.63 -9.82
C ASP A 118 -7.53 -5.74 -8.80
N GLN A 119 -6.53 -6.59 -8.49
CA GLN A 119 -6.66 -7.73 -7.57
C GLN A 119 -5.84 -7.61 -6.28
N HIS A 120 -4.78 -6.80 -6.27
CA HIS A 120 -3.87 -6.67 -5.13
C HIS A 120 -3.59 -5.20 -4.75
N GLY A 121 -3.93 -4.24 -5.61
CA GLY A 121 -3.75 -2.82 -5.32
C GLY A 121 -2.29 -2.36 -5.31
N THR A 122 -1.35 -3.17 -5.78
CA THR A 122 0.08 -2.87 -5.77
C THR A 122 0.73 -3.15 -7.12
N VAL A 123 1.75 -2.37 -7.43
CA VAL A 123 2.60 -2.47 -8.63
C VAL A 123 4.02 -2.05 -8.28
N CYS A 124 4.95 -2.30 -9.19
CA CYS A 124 6.31 -1.79 -9.07
C CYS A 124 6.80 -1.09 -10.35
N CYS A 125 7.85 -0.30 -10.22
CA CYS A 125 8.56 0.38 -11.30
C CYS A 125 10.05 0.45 -10.99
N SER A 126 10.91 0.82 -11.94
CA SER A 126 12.36 0.95 -11.70
C SER A 126 12.70 2.16 -10.82
N SER A 127 11.98 3.27 -11.00
CA SER A 127 12.12 4.50 -10.23
C SER A 127 10.93 5.43 -10.50
N VAL A 128 10.77 6.46 -9.66
CA VAL A 128 9.82 7.56 -9.86
C VAL A 128 10.62 8.85 -9.96
N SER A 129 10.54 9.55 -11.09
CA SER A 129 11.20 10.84 -11.27
C SER A 129 10.54 11.96 -10.45
N PRO A 130 11.26 13.04 -10.09
CA PRO A 130 10.67 14.17 -9.36
C PRO A 130 9.44 14.78 -10.04
N ASP A 131 9.41 14.83 -11.37
CA ASP A 131 8.29 15.41 -12.13
C ASP A 131 7.04 14.51 -12.14
N ALA A 132 7.18 13.22 -11.80
CA ALA A 132 6.06 12.31 -11.59
C ALA A 132 5.39 12.49 -10.21
N ILE A 133 6.05 13.16 -9.26
CA ILE A 133 5.50 13.45 -7.94
C ILE A 133 4.50 14.61 -8.05
N VAL A 134 3.24 14.34 -7.68
CA VAL A 134 2.15 15.32 -7.74
C VAL A 134 2.11 16.15 -6.47
N ARG A 135 2.15 15.48 -5.32
CA ARG A 135 2.11 16.09 -3.98
C ARG A 135 2.48 15.05 -2.92
N HIS A 136 2.62 15.48 -1.68
CA HIS A 136 2.81 14.61 -0.53
C HIS A 136 1.99 15.12 0.66
N ARG A 137 1.70 14.24 1.61
CA ARG A 137 1.09 14.60 2.90
C ARG A 137 1.74 13.80 4.02
N VAL A 138 2.14 14.49 5.07
CA VAL A 138 2.55 13.88 6.33
C VAL A 138 1.28 13.38 7.04
N LEU A 139 1.30 12.14 7.51
CA LEU A 139 0.16 11.62 8.26
C LEU A 139 0.23 12.10 9.71
N PRO A 140 -0.92 12.42 10.32
CA PRO A 140 -0.95 12.68 11.75
C PRO A 140 -0.62 11.41 12.53
N ASP A 141 0.01 11.58 13.70
CA ASP A 141 0.13 10.51 14.68
C ASP A 141 -1.23 10.32 15.38
N ASP A 142 -2.10 9.50 14.80
CA ASP A 142 -3.49 9.30 15.24
C ASP A 142 -3.85 7.82 15.36
N ALA A 143 -4.17 7.37 16.59
CA ALA A 143 -4.50 5.98 16.92
C ALA A 143 -5.65 5.37 16.09
N ALA A 144 -6.64 6.16 15.70
CA ALA A 144 -7.77 5.67 14.92
C ALA A 144 -7.36 5.42 13.46
N LEU A 145 -6.58 6.34 12.88
CA LEU A 145 -5.94 6.14 11.59
C LEU A 145 -5.10 4.86 11.58
N TRP A 146 -4.27 4.68 12.62
CA TRP A 146 -3.40 3.52 12.80
C TRP A 146 -4.20 2.22 12.86
N SER A 147 -5.24 2.17 13.69
CA SER A 147 -6.06 0.96 13.86
C SER A 147 -6.79 0.55 12.60
N TRP A 148 -7.16 1.49 11.74
CA TRP A 148 -8.01 1.20 10.57
C TRP A 148 -7.21 0.92 9.30
N MET A 149 -6.08 1.61 9.12
CA MET A 149 -5.30 1.59 7.87
C MET A 149 -3.88 1.03 8.02
N GLY A 150 -3.34 0.96 9.24
CA GLY A 150 -1.96 0.53 9.51
C GLY A 150 -1.87 -0.84 10.19
N GLY A 151 -2.81 -1.16 11.08
CA GLY A 151 -2.77 -2.35 11.95
C GLY A 151 -3.29 -3.65 11.31
N ASP A 152 -4.30 -3.57 10.44
CA ASP A 152 -4.96 -4.75 9.83
C ASP A 152 -4.84 -4.78 8.30
N ALA A 153 -4.10 -3.84 7.71
CA ALA A 153 -3.97 -3.67 6.27
C ALA A 153 -2.80 -4.48 5.68
N LEU A 154 -2.56 -5.70 6.19
CA LEU A 154 -1.49 -6.55 5.64
C LEU A 154 -1.80 -6.83 4.16
N PRO A 155 -0.94 -6.37 3.22
CA PRO A 155 -1.18 -6.53 1.80
C PRO A 155 -1.38 -8.00 1.47
N SER A 156 -2.59 -8.34 1.03
CA SER A 156 -2.93 -9.70 0.64
C SER A 156 -4.18 -9.67 -0.24
N LEU A 157 -4.36 -10.69 -1.08
CA LEU A 157 -5.53 -10.79 -1.95
C LEU A 157 -6.85 -10.78 -1.15
N ALA A 158 -6.92 -11.52 -0.05
CA ALA A 158 -8.14 -11.59 0.78
C ALA A 158 -8.44 -10.24 1.46
N ASN A 159 -7.41 -9.54 1.95
CA ASN A 159 -7.58 -8.22 2.53
C ASN A 159 -7.97 -7.18 1.46
N TYR A 160 -7.37 -7.24 0.27
CA TYR A 160 -7.73 -6.37 -0.84
C TYR A 160 -9.18 -6.58 -1.30
N GLU A 161 -9.60 -7.83 -1.44
CA GLU A 161 -10.97 -8.18 -1.79
C GLU A 161 -11.98 -7.68 -0.75
N ALA A 162 -11.64 -7.77 0.54
CA ALA A 162 -12.52 -7.37 1.63
C ALA A 162 -12.57 -5.85 1.86
N CYS A 163 -11.45 -5.15 1.73
CA CYS A 163 -11.27 -3.78 2.22
C CYS A 163 -10.67 -2.80 1.20
N GLY A 164 -10.25 -3.26 0.01
CA GLY A 164 -9.49 -2.45 -0.94
C GLY A 164 -10.23 -1.20 -1.41
N HIS A 165 -11.55 -1.29 -1.62
CA HIS A 165 -12.36 -0.13 -2.01
C HIS A 165 -12.45 0.91 -0.88
N GLU A 166 -12.61 0.48 0.36
CA GLU A 166 -12.63 1.34 1.53
C GLU A 166 -11.28 2.05 1.71
N TYR A 167 -10.17 1.33 1.55
CA TYR A 167 -8.84 1.90 1.63
C TYR A 167 -8.60 2.92 0.52
N LEU A 168 -9.00 2.63 -0.72
CA LEU A 168 -8.88 3.57 -1.83
C LEU A 168 -9.65 4.86 -1.55
N ALA A 169 -10.92 4.74 -1.15
CA ALA A 169 -11.76 5.90 -0.84
C ALA A 169 -11.15 6.75 0.29
N PHE A 170 -10.60 6.11 1.31
CA PHE A 170 -9.90 6.79 2.39
C PHE A 170 -8.66 7.54 1.87
N ILE A 171 -7.79 6.87 1.10
CA ILE A 171 -6.56 7.48 0.59
C ILE A 171 -6.87 8.66 -0.33
N GLU A 172 -7.84 8.53 -1.23
CA GLU A 172 -8.26 9.64 -2.10
C GLU A 172 -8.78 10.83 -1.29
N LEU A 173 -9.65 10.57 -0.31
CA LEU A 173 -10.19 11.62 0.56
C LEU A 173 -9.10 12.28 1.40
N PHE A 174 -8.17 11.50 1.95
CA PHE A 174 -7.02 12.00 2.70
C PHE A 174 -6.13 12.87 1.82
N MET A 175 -5.81 12.41 0.61
CA MET A 175 -4.94 13.16 -0.30
C MET A 175 -5.62 14.43 -0.82
N ASP A 176 -6.93 14.42 -1.06
CA ASP A 176 -7.66 15.59 -1.55
C ASP A 176 -8.00 16.59 -0.43
N GLN A 177 -8.48 16.13 0.72
CA GLN A 177 -9.09 16.98 1.76
C GLN A 177 -8.34 16.97 3.11
N GLY A 178 -7.34 16.11 3.27
CA GLY A 178 -6.55 15.99 4.49
C GLY A 178 -7.15 15.04 5.54
N SER A 179 -6.50 14.96 6.69
CA SER A 179 -6.82 14.00 7.75
C SER A 179 -8.21 14.17 8.37
N GLY A 180 -8.68 15.41 8.57
CA GLY A 180 -9.97 15.65 9.21
C GLY A 180 -11.15 14.99 8.48
N ALA A 181 -11.25 15.21 7.16
CA ALA A 181 -12.30 14.60 6.35
C ALA A 181 -12.16 13.06 6.30
N ALA A 182 -10.92 12.56 6.21
CA ALA A 182 -10.65 11.14 6.14
C ALA A 182 -11.00 10.42 7.46
N LEU A 183 -10.71 11.03 8.61
CA LEU A 183 -11.08 10.51 9.93
C LEU A 183 -12.60 10.55 10.13
N GLU A 184 -13.28 11.60 9.69
CA GLU A 184 -14.75 11.67 9.75
C GLU A 184 -15.41 10.51 8.99
N LEU A 185 -14.89 10.17 7.80
CA LEU A 185 -15.35 9.00 7.03
C LEU A 185 -15.20 7.69 7.83
N ILE A 186 -14.05 7.50 8.48
CA ILE A 186 -13.80 6.33 9.34
C ILE A 186 -14.81 6.28 10.48
N GLU A 187 -15.02 7.39 11.18
CA GLU A 187 -15.97 7.47 12.31
C GLU A 187 -17.40 7.16 11.88
N GLN A 188 -17.85 7.72 10.75
CA GLN A 188 -19.17 7.44 10.19
C GLN A 188 -19.33 5.95 9.86
N ARG A 189 -18.28 5.30 9.34
CA ARG A 189 -18.29 3.87 9.02
C ARG A 189 -18.32 3.00 10.27
N ILE A 190 -17.50 3.31 11.27
CA ILE A 190 -17.50 2.63 12.58
C ILE A 190 -18.89 2.74 13.22
N ALA A 191 -19.50 3.92 13.19
CA ALA A 191 -20.85 4.13 13.70
C ALA A 191 -21.89 3.28 12.96
N LYS A 192 -21.78 3.16 11.62
CA LYS A 192 -22.66 2.30 10.82
C LYS A 192 -22.50 0.82 11.19
N LEU A 193 -21.27 0.32 11.31
CA LEU A 193 -20.99 -1.06 11.68
C LEU A 193 -21.54 -1.40 13.07
N ARG A 194 -21.34 -0.52 14.06
CA ARG A 194 -21.90 -0.69 15.41
C ARG A 194 -23.43 -0.82 15.39
N ARG A 195 -24.12 -0.04 14.56
CA ARG A 195 -25.58 -0.15 14.40
C ARG A 195 -26.02 -1.50 13.83
N LEU A 196 -25.28 -2.01 12.83
CA LEU A 196 -25.58 -3.32 12.22
C LEU A 196 -25.36 -4.48 13.20
N CYS A 197 -24.29 -4.43 13.99
CA CYS A 197 -24.04 -5.44 15.03
C CYS A 197 -25.13 -5.43 16.11
N ASN A 198 -25.53 -4.25 16.58
CA ASN A 198 -26.58 -4.11 17.60
C ASN A 198 -27.97 -4.53 17.08
N ALA A 199 -28.27 -4.30 15.79
CA ALA A 199 -29.51 -4.76 15.18
C ALA A 199 -29.56 -6.30 15.06
N SER A 200 -28.40 -6.93 14.84
CA SER A 200 -28.28 -8.39 14.70
C SER A 200 -28.42 -9.11 16.05
N SER A 201 -27.95 -8.51 17.15
CA SER A 201 -28.09 -9.07 18.49
C SER A 201 -29.52 -9.01 19.04
N VAL A 202 -30.30 -7.99 18.66
CA VAL A 202 -31.72 -7.90 19.05
C VAL A 202 -32.57 -8.93 18.32
N ALA A 203 -32.24 -9.24 17.06
CA ALA A 203 -32.97 -10.22 16.26
C ALA A 203 -32.70 -11.69 16.67
N SER A 204 -31.60 -11.97 17.39
CA SER A 204 -31.29 -13.30 17.91
C SER A 204 -31.97 -13.62 19.25
N ASP A 205 -32.43 -12.61 19.99
CA ASP A 205 -33.09 -12.79 21.30
C ASP A 205 -34.61 -12.97 21.19
N GLU A 206 -35.18 -12.83 19.98
CA GLU A 206 -36.62 -12.99 19.69
C GLU A 206 -36.99 -14.34 19.03
N LYS A 207 -36.09 -15.33 19.02
CA LYS A 207 -36.34 -16.69 18.52
C LYS A 207 -36.11 -17.77 19.57
#